data_AF-A0A2E2AWU2-F1
#
_entry.id   AF-A0A2E2AWU2-F1
#
_cell.length_a   1.000
_cell.length_b   1.000
_cell.length_c   1.000
_cell.angle_alpha   90.00
_cell.angle_beta   90.00
_cell.angle_gamma   90.00
#
_symmetry.space_group_name_H-M   'P 1'
#
loop_
_entity.id
_entity.type
_entity.pdbx_description
1 polymer ?
#
loop_
_entity_poly.entity_id
_entity_poly.type
_entity_poly.pdbx_seq_one_letter_code
_entity_poly.pdbx_strand_id
1 'polypeptide(L)' 'MKDQQENKDEKKEAGYYFNLKEVLTYYFRKKDPNRPIDTNLKMMHGINKISIIMFLIAVIVMVVRVISRF' A
#
# COMPACT_ATOMS: atom_id res chain seq x y z
N MET A 1 -5.00 -37.83 6.14
CA MET A 1 -3.65 -37.26 5.85
C MET A 1 -3.69 -36.10 4.85
N LYS A 2 -4.83 -35.79 4.20
CA LYS A 2 -4.97 -34.64 3.28
C LYS A 2 -5.54 -33.39 3.98
N ASP A 3 -6.22 -33.59 5.10
CA ASP A 3 -6.95 -32.55 5.84
C ASP A 3 -6.05 -31.61 6.67
N GLN A 4 -4.81 -32.01 6.95
CA GLN A 4 -3.84 -31.17 7.67
C GLN A 4 -3.01 -30.25 6.75
N GLN A 5 -3.11 -30.43 5.43
CA GLN A 5 -2.30 -29.71 4.46
C GLN A 5 -3.01 -28.43 3.99
N GLU A 6 -4.32 -28.52 3.74
CA GLU A 6 -5.19 -27.39 3.35
C GLU A 6 -5.17 -26.23 4.38
N ASN A 7 -5.23 -26.53 5.67
CA ASN A 7 -5.24 -25.51 6.73
C ASN A 7 -3.89 -24.76 6.87
N LYS A 8 -2.77 -25.37 6.48
CA LYS A 8 -1.45 -24.73 6.52
C LYS A 8 -1.23 -23.78 5.35
N ASP A 9 -1.78 -24.10 4.19
CA ASP A 9 -1.65 -23.30 2.98
C ASP A 9 -2.59 -22.08 3.02
N GLU A 10 -3.81 -22.23 3.53
CA GLU A 10 -4.72 -21.08 3.79
C GLU A 10 -4.14 -20.07 4.80
N LYS A 11 -3.43 -20.55 5.84
CA LYS A 11 -2.77 -19.66 6.81
C LYS A 11 -1.55 -18.95 6.23
N LYS A 12 -0.89 -19.52 5.22
CA LYS A 12 0.19 -18.87 4.48
C LYS A 12 -0.35 -17.84 3.49
N GLU A 13 -1.44 -18.14 2.80
CA GLU A 13 -2.18 -17.23 1.91
C GLU A 13 -2.71 -16.02 2.68
N ALA A 14 -3.45 -16.21 3.77
CA ALA A 14 -3.95 -15.11 4.60
C ALA A 14 -2.81 -14.29 5.21
N GLY A 15 -1.75 -14.96 5.70
CA GLY A 15 -0.53 -14.31 6.19
C GLY A 15 0.17 -13.48 5.12
N TYR A 16 0.14 -13.89 3.86
CA TYR A 16 0.72 -13.19 2.72
C TYR A 16 0.03 -11.85 2.43
N TYR A 17 -1.31 -11.78 2.49
CA TYR A 17 -2.03 -10.50 2.34
C TYR A 17 -1.77 -9.53 3.49
N PHE A 18 -1.54 -10.05 4.70
CA PHE A 18 -1.18 -9.24 5.88
C PHE A 18 0.33 -9.07 6.07
N ASN A 19 1.17 -9.51 5.13
CA ASN A 19 2.62 -9.28 5.14
C ASN A 19 2.95 -7.82 4.76
N LEU A 20 2.39 -6.88 5.51
CA LEU A 20 2.72 -5.45 5.47
C LEU A 20 4.22 -5.21 5.64
N LYS A 21 4.91 -6.12 6.34
CA LYS A 21 6.36 -6.13 6.53
C LYS A 21 7.13 -6.32 5.22
N GLU A 22 6.63 -7.15 4.31
CA GLU A 22 7.27 -7.43 3.03
C GLU A 22 7.08 -6.26 2.06
N VAL A 23 5.87 -5.69 2.00
CA VAL A 23 5.61 -4.49 1.18
C VAL A 23 6.30 -3.23 1.71
N LEU A 24 6.37 -3.03 3.03
CA LEU A 24 7.16 -1.94 3.62
C LEU A 24 8.64 -2.13 3.32
N THR A 25 9.18 -3.34 3.53
CA THR A 25 10.57 -3.65 3.17
C THR A 25 10.81 -3.43 1.68
N TYR A 26 9.87 -3.76 0.80
CA TYR A 26 9.99 -3.54 -0.64
C TYR A 26 9.98 -2.04 -1.03
N TYR A 27 9.13 -1.23 -0.38
CA TYR A 27 9.08 0.22 -0.59
C TYR A 27 10.30 0.95 -0.01
N PHE A 28 10.86 0.47 1.10
CA PHE A 28 12.06 1.01 1.73
C PHE A 28 13.37 0.37 1.21
N ARG A 29 13.29 -0.71 0.41
CA ARG A 29 14.46 -1.32 -0.23
C ARG A 29 15.04 -0.33 -1.22
N LYS A 30 16.35 -0.05 -1.06
CA LYS A 30 17.08 0.92 -1.88
C LYS A 30 16.78 0.71 -3.35
N LYS A 31 16.53 1.84 -4.01
CA LYS A 31 16.25 1.88 -5.44
C LYS A 31 17.50 1.38 -6.17
N ASP A 32 17.41 0.19 -6.77
CA ASP A 32 18.46 -0.38 -7.61
C ASP A 32 18.91 0.71 -8.63
N PRO A 33 20.18 1.12 -8.63
CA PRO A 33 20.64 2.29 -9.39
C PRO A 33 20.69 2.05 -10.90
N ASN A 34 20.59 0.80 -11.37
CA ASN A 34 20.81 0.44 -12.77
C ASN A 34 19.55 0.44 -13.65
N ARG A 35 18.44 1.04 -13.18
CA ARG A 35 17.16 1.06 -13.91
C ARG A 35 16.95 2.38 -14.65
N PRO A 36 16.52 2.34 -15.93
CA PRO A 36 16.28 3.54 -16.71
C PRO A 36 15.27 4.42 -15.97
N ILE A 37 15.65 5.68 -15.76
CA ILE A 37 14.83 6.68 -15.10
C ILE A 37 13.82 7.21 -16.10
N ASP A 38 12.79 6.43 -16.38
CA ASP A 38 11.66 6.86 -17.20
C ASP A 38 10.90 7.96 -16.43
N THR A 39 11.23 9.21 -16.74
CA THR A 39 10.61 10.42 -16.17
C THR A 39 9.11 10.45 -16.43
N ASN A 40 8.65 9.86 -17.55
CA ASN A 40 7.23 9.66 -17.85
C ASN A 40 6.50 8.83 -16.77
N LEU A 41 7.10 7.71 -16.32
CA LEU A 41 6.53 6.89 -15.24
C LEU A 41 6.53 7.62 -13.89
N LYS A 42 7.55 8.46 -13.64
CA LYS A 42 7.61 9.31 -12.43
C LYS A 42 6.54 10.40 -12.45
N MET A 43 6.27 11.03 -13.60
CA MET A 43 5.20 12.02 -13.74
C MET A 43 3.82 11.37 -13.60
N MET A 44 3.60 10.22 -14.23
CA MET A 44 2.35 9.47 -14.10
C MET A 44 2.08 9.07 -12.65
N HIS A 45 3.11 8.62 -11.92
CA HIS A 45 3.01 8.35 -10.48
C HIS A 45 2.85 9.62 -9.64
N GLY A 46 3.47 10.73 -10.04
CA GLY A 46 3.38 12.02 -9.35
C GLY A 46 1.95 12.55 -9.31
N ILE A 47 1.28 12.59 -10.47
CA ILE A 47 -0.11 13.05 -10.58
C ILE A 47 -1.03 12.15 -9.74
N ASN A 48 -0.85 10.83 -9.82
CA ASN A 48 -1.65 9.88 -9.03
C ASN A 48 -1.37 9.96 -7.52
N LYS A 49 -0.17 10.40 -7.11
CA LYS A 49 0.16 10.61 -5.69
C LYS A 49 -0.49 11.88 -5.15
N ILE A 50 -0.55 12.94 -5.97
CA ILE A 50 -1.20 14.21 -5.60
C ILE A 50 -2.70 14.00 -5.42
N SER A 51 -3.35 13.21 -6.28
CA SER A 51 -4.79 12.92 -6.14
C SER A 51 -5.11 12.21 -4.83
N ILE A 52 -4.30 11.20 -4.45
CA ILE A 52 -4.44 10.49 -3.16
C ILE A 52 -4.25 11.44 -1.98
N ILE A 53 -3.27 12.34 -2.03
CA ILE A 53 -3.02 13.32 -0.95
C ILE A 53 -4.20 14.28 -0.80
N MET A 54 -4.71 14.83 -1.90
CA MET A 54 -5.87 15.74 -1.86
C MET A 54 -7.13 15.04 -1.35
N PHE A 55 -7.34 13.78 -1.76
CA PHE A 55 -8.41 12.94 -1.24
C PHE A 55 -8.28 12.69 0.26
N LEU A 56 -7.08 12.33 0.74
CA LEU A 56 -6.80 12.14 2.17
C LEU A 56 -7.10 13.39 2.99
N ILE A 57 -6.69 14.58 2.49
CA ILE A 57 -6.99 15.85 3.17
C ILE A 57 -8.50 16.06 3.27
N ALA A 58 -9.24 15.85 2.18
CA ALA A 58 -10.70 15.98 2.17
C ALA A 58 -11.37 15.00 3.16
N VAL A 59 -10.92 13.74 3.19
CA VAL A 59 -11.40 12.73 4.15
C VAL A 59 -11.08 13.14 5.59
N ILE A 60 -9.87 13.61 5.88
CA ILE A 60 -9.49 14.09 7.21
C ILE A 60 -10.38 15.26 7.63
N VAL A 61 -10.57 16.25 6.76
CA VAL A 61 -11.44 17.41 7.05
C VAL A 61 -12.88 16.96 7.27
N MET A 62 -13.40 16.03 6.45
CA MET A 62 -14.73 15.47 6.63
C MET A 62 -14.88 14.76 7.98
N VAL A 63 -13.93 13.90 8.34
CA VAL A 63 -13.93 13.16 9.61
C VAL A 63 -13.84 14.12 10.80
N VAL A 64 -12.89 15.07 10.78
CA VAL A 64 -12.73 16.08 11.85
C VAL A 64 -13.99 16.93 11.97
N ARG A 65 -14.59 17.32 10.85
CA ARG A 65 -15.84 18.10 10.85
C ARG A 65 -17.02 17.31 11.38
N VAL A 66 -17.11 16.00 11.11
CA VAL A 66 -18.15 15.13 11.67
C VAL A 66 -17.94 14.93 13.17
N ILE A 67 -16.71 14.65 13.61
CA ILE A 67 -16.38 14.47 15.03
C ILE A 67 -16.58 15.76 15.83
N SER A 68 -16.19 16.92 15.29
CA SER A 68 -16.36 18.22 15.97
C SER A 68 -17.81 18.72 15.95
N ARG A 69 -18.66 18.14 15.10
CA ARG A 69 -20.10 18.47 14.99
C ARG A 69 -20.95 17.58 15.89
N PHE A 70 -20.44 16.41 16.25
CA PHE A 70 -20.95 15.55 17.32
C PHE A 70 -20.54 16.10 18.69
#